data_AF-M6FMV7-F1
#
_entry.id   AF-M6FMV7-F1
#
_cell.length_a   1.000
_cell.length_b   1.000
_cell.length_c   1.000
_cell.angle_alpha   90.00
_cell.angle_beta   90.00
_cell.angle_gamma   90.00
#
_symmetry.space_group_name_H-M   'P 1'
#
loop_
_entity.id
_entity.type
_entity.pdbx_description
1 polymer ?
#
loop_
_entity_poly.entity_id
_entity_poly.type
_entity_poly.pdbx_seq_one_letter_code
_entity_poly.pdbx_strand_id
1 'polypeptide(L)'
;MCDVTPTVLVYADLHEFEGEFPEIYKQEWESSKSVDAILELLSEVGERAEFVATPSELLEKLKHYSDLDFTKRPVLFHMMEGFCSRNRESLIPAVAELFGFPHTGSDVYSQNVSLDKNLTRIFARSIGIPIVPGFLIRSETDFTVSKEFSFPGFLKPSGEGSSLGIGEESIIHDEKDLRFKLSSKPAEFFPYLLEEYLTGIEYTISVIGSDVVGYRVSSAGRLVLREELKVEKVYGEKRNLKV
;
A
#
# COMPACT_ATOMS: atom_id res chain seq x y z
N MET A 1 -2.31 28.38 28.57
CA MET A 1 -2.44 28.67 27.13
C MET A 1 -3.75 28.03 26.70
N CYS A 2 -4.66 28.76 26.05
CA CYS A 2 -5.88 28.12 25.53
C CYS A 2 -5.43 27.13 24.46
N ASP A 3 -5.62 25.85 24.72
CA ASP A 3 -5.22 24.78 23.82
C ASP A 3 -6.13 24.88 22.59
N VAL A 4 -5.59 25.40 21.49
CA VAL A 4 -6.37 25.60 20.27
C VAL A 4 -6.45 24.25 19.58
N THR A 5 -7.63 23.64 19.57
CA THR A 5 -7.87 22.34 18.93
C THR A 5 -7.35 22.35 17.49
N PRO A 6 -6.52 21.35 17.09
CA PRO A 6 -6.07 21.20 15.72
C PRO A 6 -7.28 20.93 14.80
N THR A 7 -7.16 21.33 13.54
CA THR A 7 -8.16 20.96 12.52
C THR A 7 -7.78 19.67 11.82
N VAL A 8 -6.49 19.32 11.81
CA VAL A 8 -5.96 18.10 11.19
C VAL A 8 -4.96 17.43 12.13
N LEU A 9 -5.11 16.12 12.33
CA LEU A 9 -4.05 15.26 12.88
C LEU A 9 -3.35 14.59 11.71
N VAL A 10 -2.04 14.76 11.58
CA VAL A 10 -1.24 14.12 10.55
C VAL A 10 -0.51 12.93 11.15
N TYR A 11 -0.80 11.72 10.70
CA TYR A 11 -0.11 10.50 11.12
C TYR A 11 0.71 9.95 9.95
N ALA A 12 1.96 9.56 10.21
CA ALA A 12 2.79 8.87 9.24
C ALA A 12 3.68 7.83 9.92
N ASP A 13 3.89 6.69 9.27
CA ASP A 13 5.01 5.82 9.61
C ASP A 13 6.27 6.40 8.97
N LEU A 14 7.30 6.74 9.75
CA LEU A 14 8.53 7.37 9.26
C LEU A 14 9.66 6.37 9.19
N HIS A 15 10.32 6.24 8.04
CA HIS A 15 11.47 5.34 7.91
C HIS A 15 12.67 5.79 8.77
N GLU A 16 12.73 7.06 9.18
CA GLU A 16 13.73 7.57 10.11
C GLU A 16 13.51 7.14 11.57
N PHE A 17 12.42 6.44 11.91
CA PHE A 17 12.22 5.97 13.29
C PHE A 17 13.28 4.96 13.72
N GLU A 18 14.03 5.34 14.77
CA GLU A 18 14.92 4.47 15.51
C GLU A 18 14.09 3.59 16.48
N GLY A 19 13.82 2.36 16.08
CA GLY A 19 13.06 1.38 16.86
C GLY A 19 13.24 -0.05 16.32
N GLU A 20 12.74 -1.05 17.06
CA GLU A 20 12.80 -2.49 16.68
C GLU A 20 11.77 -2.85 15.59
N PHE A 21 11.69 -2.07 14.52
CA PHE A 21 10.89 -2.42 13.35
C PHE A 21 11.77 -3.14 12.32
N PRO A 22 11.31 -4.26 11.74
CA PRO A 22 12.07 -4.91 10.68
C PRO A 22 12.27 -3.94 9.50
N GLU A 23 13.52 -3.74 9.10
CA GLU A 23 13.92 -2.80 8.03
C GLU A 23 13.22 -3.05 6.69
N ILE A 24 12.73 -4.28 6.46
CA ILE A 24 11.97 -4.63 5.26
C ILE A 24 10.67 -3.82 5.12
N TYR A 25 10.01 -3.45 6.22
CA TYR A 25 8.75 -2.70 6.19
C TYR A 25 8.98 -1.20 6.05
N LYS A 26 10.13 -0.68 6.51
CA LYS A 26 10.46 0.74 6.44
C LYS A 26 10.66 1.25 5.02
N GLN A 27 10.76 0.38 4.02
CA GLN A 27 10.94 0.77 2.63
C GLN A 27 9.75 1.55 2.07
N GLU A 28 8.55 1.30 2.60
CA GLU A 28 7.32 1.98 2.19
C GLU A 28 7.00 3.20 3.05
N TRP A 29 7.68 3.31 4.19
CA TRP A 29 7.38 4.35 5.16
C TRP A 29 7.81 5.72 4.64
N GLU A 30 7.04 6.71 5.04
CA GLU A 30 7.18 8.08 4.55
C GLU A 30 8.47 8.72 5.07
N SER A 31 8.94 9.76 4.36
CA SER A 31 10.06 10.57 4.83
C SER A 31 9.57 11.73 5.70
N SER A 32 10.37 12.09 6.71
CA SER A 32 10.19 13.33 7.48
C SER A 32 10.04 14.56 6.58
N LYS A 33 10.82 14.63 5.50
CA LYS A 33 10.74 15.71 4.51
C LYS A 33 9.38 15.80 3.80
N SER A 34 8.78 14.66 3.46
CA SER A 34 7.44 14.64 2.85
C SER A 34 6.38 15.09 3.85
N VAL A 35 6.49 14.64 5.11
CA VAL A 35 5.60 15.06 6.19
C VAL A 35 5.71 16.57 6.43
N ASP A 36 6.92 17.12 6.50
CA ASP A 36 7.15 18.56 6.64
C ASP A 36 6.50 19.36 5.50
N ALA A 37 6.64 18.88 4.25
CA ALA A 37 5.99 19.51 3.10
C ALA A 37 4.45 19.48 3.20
N ILE A 38 3.86 18.39 3.72
CA ILE A 38 2.41 18.30 3.94
C ILE A 38 1.96 19.25 5.05
N LEU A 39 2.70 19.33 6.15
CA LEU A 39 2.41 20.26 7.25
C LEU A 39 2.49 21.72 6.79
N GLU A 40 3.50 22.06 5.98
CA GLU A 40 3.66 23.40 5.41
C GLU A 40 2.49 23.74 4.48
N LEU A 41 2.11 22.83 3.58
CA LEU A 41 0.96 23.02 2.69
C LEU A 41 -0.37 23.17 3.47
N LEU A 42 -0.59 22.37 4.51
CA LEU A 42 -1.77 22.48 5.37
C LEU A 42 -1.82 23.85 6.07
N SER A 43 -0.68 24.33 6.56
CA SER A 43 -0.55 25.67 7.14
C SER A 43 -0.84 26.78 6.12
N GLU A 44 -0.33 26.65 4.89
CA GLU A 44 -0.56 27.62 3.80
C GLU A 44 -2.04 27.74 3.43
N VAL A 45 -2.80 26.65 3.48
CA VAL A 45 -4.25 26.66 3.24
C VAL A 45 -5.07 27.06 4.48
N GLY A 46 -4.41 27.39 5.59
CA GLY A 46 -5.03 27.91 6.81
C GLY A 46 -5.45 26.86 7.83
N GLU A 47 -5.06 25.60 7.62
CA GLU A 47 -5.33 24.51 8.56
C GLU A 47 -4.32 24.49 9.70
N ARG A 48 -4.76 24.05 10.89
CA ARG A 48 -3.90 23.81 12.04
C ARG A 48 -3.61 22.32 12.13
N ALA A 49 -2.50 21.93 11.52
CA ALA A 49 -2.03 20.55 11.52
C ALA A 49 -1.17 20.27 12.77
N GLU A 50 -1.41 19.12 13.38
CA GLU A 50 -0.56 18.57 14.43
C GLU A 50 -0.03 17.21 13.97
N PHE A 51 1.29 17.05 13.97
CA PHE A 51 1.92 15.79 13.59
C PHE A 51 1.92 14.80 14.77
N VAL A 52 1.61 13.55 14.47
CA VAL A 52 1.56 12.43 15.41
C VAL A 52 2.43 11.31 14.86
N ALA A 53 3.45 10.95 15.65
CA ALA A 53 4.55 10.13 15.17
C ALA A 53 4.36 8.63 15.51
N THR A 54 3.52 8.31 16.50
CA THR A 54 3.40 6.93 16.99
C THR A 54 1.95 6.51 17.21
N PRO A 55 1.63 5.19 17.11
CA PRO A 55 0.30 4.70 17.45
C PRO A 55 -0.14 5.03 18.87
N SER A 56 0.79 5.04 19.85
CA SER A 56 0.47 5.38 21.24
C SER A 56 0.03 6.83 21.37
N GLU A 57 0.80 7.75 20.77
CA GLU A 57 0.46 9.17 20.74
C GLU A 57 -0.86 9.40 20.00
N LEU A 58 -1.10 8.70 18.88
CA LEU A 58 -2.36 8.78 18.16
C LEU A 58 -3.54 8.38 19.03
N LEU A 59 -3.45 7.25 19.75
CA LEU A 59 -4.53 6.83 20.66
C LEU A 59 -4.78 7.85 21.77
N GLU A 60 -3.74 8.49 22.30
CA GLU A 60 -3.89 9.57 23.28
C GLU A 60 -4.61 10.78 22.69
N LYS A 61 -4.25 11.21 21.47
CA LYS A 61 -4.89 12.33 20.77
C LYS A 61 -6.34 12.02 20.41
N LEU A 62 -6.61 10.84 19.86
CA LEU A 62 -7.97 10.41 19.52
C LEU A 62 -8.84 10.34 20.78
N LYS A 63 -8.33 9.79 21.88
CA LYS A 63 -9.02 9.81 23.18
C LYS A 63 -9.30 11.25 23.62
N HIS A 64 -8.29 12.12 23.61
CA HIS A 64 -8.42 13.50 24.06
C HIS A 64 -9.47 14.28 23.25
N TYR A 65 -9.49 14.14 21.92
CA TYR A 65 -10.44 14.85 21.06
C TYR A 65 -11.78 14.15 20.86
N SER A 66 -11.95 12.91 21.35
CA SER A 66 -13.21 12.17 21.24
C SER A 66 -14.36 12.79 22.04
N ASP A 67 -14.05 13.59 23.07
CA ASP A 67 -15.05 14.33 23.86
C ASP A 67 -15.63 15.54 23.12
N LEU A 68 -15.04 15.94 21.98
CA LEU A 68 -15.56 17.03 21.16
C LEU A 68 -16.82 16.63 20.39
N ASP A 69 -17.66 17.63 20.07
CA ASP A 69 -18.73 17.47 19.09
C ASP A 69 -18.18 16.88 17.80
N PHE A 70 -18.91 15.94 17.18
CA PHE A 70 -18.48 15.22 15.97
C PHE A 70 -17.95 16.15 14.87
N THR A 71 -18.60 17.30 14.64
CA THR A 71 -18.22 18.28 13.60
C THR A 71 -16.99 19.12 13.95
N LYS A 72 -16.49 19.03 15.18
CA LYS A 72 -15.31 19.77 15.68
C LYS A 72 -14.09 18.86 15.85
N ARG A 73 -14.24 17.57 15.63
CA ARG A 73 -13.11 16.63 15.70
C ARG A 73 -12.17 16.90 14.52
N PRO A 74 -10.84 16.86 14.75
CA PRO A 74 -9.88 17.02 13.67
C PRO A 74 -10.02 15.91 12.63
N VAL A 75 -9.68 16.23 11.38
CA VAL A 75 -9.54 15.23 10.33
C VAL A 75 -8.24 14.47 10.53
N LEU A 76 -8.28 13.14 10.49
CA LEU A 76 -7.09 12.32 10.49
C LEU A 76 -6.55 12.18 9.06
N PHE A 77 -5.48 12.91 8.76
CA PHE A 77 -4.69 12.73 7.55
C PHE A 77 -3.63 11.66 7.82
N HIS A 78 -3.81 10.44 7.33
CA HIS A 78 -2.88 9.34 7.60
C HIS A 78 -2.13 8.87 6.35
N MET A 79 -0.84 8.64 6.52
CA MET A 79 0.08 8.00 5.58
C MET A 79 0.63 6.74 6.26
N MET A 80 -0.30 5.84 6.56
CA MET A 80 -0.02 4.59 7.24
C MET A 80 0.27 3.52 6.19
N GLU A 81 1.41 2.86 6.35
CA GLU A 81 1.77 1.63 5.64
C GLU A 81 1.66 0.42 6.58
N GLY A 82 2.05 0.64 7.85
CA GLY A 82 2.05 -0.33 8.92
C GLY A 82 3.01 -1.49 8.73
N PHE A 83 2.84 -2.51 9.57
CA PHE A 83 3.74 -3.66 9.65
C PHE A 83 3.03 -4.88 10.25
N CYS A 84 3.57 -6.08 10.00
CA CYS A 84 3.20 -7.35 10.65
C CYS A 84 1.73 -7.77 10.60
N SER A 85 0.91 -7.16 9.74
CA SER A 85 -0.52 -7.48 9.59
C SER A 85 -0.94 -7.37 8.13
N ARG A 86 -1.73 -8.33 7.67
CA ARG A 86 -2.39 -8.25 6.36
C ARG A 86 -3.42 -7.12 6.24
N ASN A 87 -3.82 -6.53 7.36
CA ASN A 87 -4.79 -5.42 7.42
C ASN A 87 -4.10 -4.08 7.77
N ARG A 88 -2.76 -4.03 7.66
CA ARG A 88 -1.90 -2.95 8.20
C ARG A 88 -2.38 -1.53 7.87
N GLU A 89 -2.69 -1.24 6.60
CA GLU A 89 -3.13 0.10 6.18
C GLU A 89 -4.59 0.41 6.56
N SER A 90 -5.37 -0.61 6.93
CA SER A 90 -6.75 -0.44 7.40
C SER A 90 -6.86 -0.20 8.90
N LEU A 91 -5.78 -0.38 9.68
CA LEU A 91 -5.84 -0.28 11.15
C LEU A 91 -6.12 1.15 11.60
N ILE A 92 -5.45 2.13 11.01
CA ILE A 92 -5.65 3.55 11.35
C ILE A 92 -7.05 4.05 10.94
N PRO A 93 -7.54 3.79 9.71
CA PRO A 93 -8.94 4.01 9.36
C PRO A 93 -9.90 3.36 10.36
N ALA A 94 -9.68 2.11 10.76
CA ALA A 94 -10.58 1.41 11.69
C ALA A 94 -10.67 2.08 13.06
N VAL A 95 -9.54 2.56 13.58
CA VAL A 95 -9.53 3.31 14.84
C VAL A 95 -10.20 4.67 14.66
N ALA A 96 -9.95 5.39 13.56
CA ALA A 96 -10.64 6.65 13.27
C ALA A 96 -12.16 6.47 13.19
N GLU A 97 -12.63 5.48 12.43
CA GLU A 97 -14.04 5.12 12.30
C GLU A 97 -14.65 4.72 13.65
N LEU A 98 -13.96 3.93 14.46
CA LEU A 98 -14.39 3.52 15.80
C LEU A 98 -14.61 4.73 16.73
N PHE A 99 -13.70 5.69 16.70
CA PHE A 99 -13.81 6.90 17.51
C PHE A 99 -14.63 8.00 16.83
N GLY A 100 -15.11 7.81 15.59
CA GLY A 100 -15.89 8.77 14.83
C GLY A 100 -15.10 10.02 14.43
N PHE A 101 -13.86 9.84 13.98
CA PHE A 101 -13.05 10.90 13.37
C PHE A 101 -13.16 10.80 11.85
N PRO A 102 -13.40 11.92 11.13
CA PRO A 102 -13.23 11.93 9.69
C PRO A 102 -11.76 11.65 9.35
N HIS A 103 -11.49 10.90 8.29
CA HIS A 103 -10.13 10.59 7.86
C HIS A 103 -9.98 10.68 6.34
N THR A 104 -8.75 10.86 5.88
CA THR A 104 -8.39 10.83 4.46
C THR A 104 -8.34 9.39 3.93
N GLY A 105 -8.37 9.23 2.60
CA GLY A 105 -8.22 7.93 1.96
C GLY A 105 -9.50 7.08 1.97
N SER A 106 -9.31 5.80 1.63
CA SER A 106 -10.40 4.83 1.56
C SER A 106 -10.80 4.31 2.93
N ASP A 107 -12.06 3.86 3.07
CA ASP A 107 -12.57 3.20 4.29
C ASP A 107 -11.88 1.85 4.55
N VAL A 108 -12.10 1.30 5.74
CA VAL A 108 -11.52 0.00 6.15
C VAL A 108 -11.85 -1.13 5.16
N TYR A 109 -13.06 -1.14 4.63
CA TYR A 109 -13.51 -2.18 3.70
C TYR A 109 -12.70 -2.12 2.40
N SER A 110 -12.64 -0.96 1.78
CA SER A 110 -11.95 -0.76 0.51
C SER A 110 -10.45 -1.01 0.65
N GLN A 111 -9.83 -0.55 1.74
CA GLN A 111 -8.41 -0.79 2.02
C GLN A 111 -8.09 -2.29 2.10
N ASN A 112 -8.91 -3.06 2.82
CA ASN A 112 -8.69 -4.51 2.94
C ASN A 112 -8.86 -5.26 1.62
N VAL A 113 -9.76 -4.80 0.74
CA VAL A 113 -9.91 -5.37 -0.60
C VAL A 113 -8.71 -5.00 -1.48
N SER A 114 -8.28 -3.73 -1.49
CA SER A 114 -7.19 -3.24 -2.33
C SER A 114 -5.82 -3.81 -1.94
N LEU A 115 -5.61 -4.08 -0.65
CA LEU A 115 -4.37 -4.68 -0.15
C LEU A 115 -4.19 -6.15 -0.52
N ASP A 116 -5.28 -6.91 -0.59
CA ASP A 116 -5.23 -8.31 -1.01
C ASP A 116 -5.39 -8.40 -2.53
N LYS A 117 -4.27 -8.62 -3.24
CA LYS A 117 -4.26 -8.67 -4.71
C LYS A 117 -5.23 -9.71 -5.26
N ASN A 118 -5.40 -10.84 -4.58
CA ASN A 118 -6.34 -11.86 -5.02
C ASN A 118 -7.80 -11.43 -4.81
N LEU A 119 -8.11 -10.73 -3.71
CA LEU A 119 -9.46 -10.16 -3.52
C LEU A 119 -9.75 -9.05 -4.52
N THR A 120 -8.80 -8.12 -4.72
CA THR A 120 -8.89 -7.06 -5.74
C THR A 120 -9.20 -7.65 -7.10
N ARG A 121 -8.46 -8.68 -7.49
CA ARG A 121 -8.63 -9.41 -8.75
C ARG A 121 -10.03 -10.02 -8.88
N ILE A 122 -10.49 -10.76 -7.87
CA ILE A 122 -11.82 -11.37 -7.87
C ILE A 122 -12.90 -10.31 -8.00
N PHE A 123 -12.77 -9.20 -7.26
CA PHE A 123 -13.69 -8.07 -7.31
C PHE A 123 -13.69 -7.38 -8.68
N ALA A 124 -12.51 -7.08 -9.24
CA ALA A 124 -12.37 -6.49 -10.57
C ALA A 124 -13.06 -7.35 -11.64
N ARG A 125 -12.84 -8.67 -11.62
CA ARG A 125 -13.52 -9.60 -12.55
C ARG A 125 -15.03 -9.59 -12.37
N SER A 126 -15.53 -9.55 -11.13
CA SER A 126 -16.98 -9.61 -10.87
C SER A 126 -17.73 -8.39 -11.44
N ILE A 127 -17.05 -7.25 -11.59
CA ILE A 127 -17.59 -6.03 -12.20
C ILE A 127 -17.18 -5.85 -13.67
N GLY A 128 -16.59 -6.86 -14.31
CA GLY A 128 -16.24 -6.85 -15.73
C GLY A 128 -14.93 -6.15 -16.08
N ILE A 129 -14.08 -5.81 -15.11
CA ILE A 129 -12.72 -5.35 -15.39
C ILE A 129 -11.89 -6.56 -15.85
N PRO A 130 -11.23 -6.49 -17.03
CA PRO A 130 -10.38 -7.56 -17.51
C PRO A 130 -9.23 -7.84 -16.54
N ILE A 131 -9.01 -9.13 -16.28
CA ILE A 131 -7.87 -9.61 -15.50
C ILE A 131 -7.23 -10.77 -16.25
N VAL A 132 -5.91 -10.91 -16.14
CA VAL A 132 -5.20 -12.10 -16.65
C VAL A 132 -5.67 -13.38 -15.99
N PRO A 133 -5.47 -14.59 -16.52
CA PRO A 133 -5.57 -15.81 -15.74
C PRO A 133 -4.56 -15.85 -14.59
N GLY A 134 -4.90 -16.57 -13.52
CA GLY A 134 -4.10 -16.58 -12.30
C GLY A 134 -4.86 -17.16 -11.11
N PHE A 135 -4.12 -17.70 -10.15
CA PHE A 135 -4.64 -18.43 -9.00
C PHE A 135 -3.75 -18.27 -7.76
N LEU A 136 -4.36 -18.49 -6.60
CA LEU A 136 -3.71 -18.36 -5.30
C LEU A 136 -3.10 -19.70 -4.85
N ILE A 137 -1.88 -19.64 -4.33
CA ILE A 137 -1.10 -20.76 -3.80
C ILE A 137 -0.97 -20.56 -2.30
N ARG A 138 -1.61 -21.44 -1.52
CA ARG A 138 -1.70 -21.32 -0.05
C ARG A 138 -0.58 -22.01 0.69
N SER A 139 0.04 -23.00 0.07
CA SER A 139 1.20 -23.69 0.60
C SER A 139 2.13 -24.08 -0.53
N GLU A 140 3.40 -24.32 -0.18
CA GLU A 140 4.44 -24.77 -1.11
C GLU A 140 4.09 -26.12 -1.76
N THR A 141 3.42 -27.02 -1.03
CA THR A 141 3.25 -28.42 -1.42
C THR A 141 1.86 -28.76 -1.95
N ASP A 142 0.84 -27.98 -1.60
CA ASP A 142 -0.56 -28.26 -1.94
C ASP A 142 -1.11 -27.20 -2.90
N PHE A 143 -0.77 -27.36 -4.18
CA PHE A 143 -1.36 -26.58 -5.27
C PHE A 143 -1.41 -27.38 -6.57
N THR A 144 -2.38 -27.01 -7.42
CA THR A 144 -2.52 -27.52 -8.78
C THR A 144 -2.58 -26.35 -9.75
N VAL A 145 -1.75 -26.37 -10.78
CA VAL A 145 -1.80 -25.37 -11.85
C VAL A 145 -3.04 -25.63 -12.70
N SER A 146 -3.85 -24.60 -12.91
CA SER A 146 -5.02 -24.71 -13.80
C SER A 146 -4.58 -25.06 -15.22
N LYS A 147 -5.33 -25.93 -15.91
CA LYS A 147 -5.09 -26.25 -17.33
C LYS A 147 -5.27 -25.05 -18.26
N GLU A 148 -5.96 -24.01 -17.79
CA GLU A 148 -6.20 -22.77 -18.52
C GLU A 148 -5.06 -21.75 -18.32
N PHE A 149 -4.09 -22.05 -17.46
CA PHE A 149 -2.96 -21.15 -17.19
C PHE A 149 -1.82 -21.38 -18.17
N SER A 150 -1.32 -20.30 -18.76
CA SER A 150 -0.19 -20.29 -19.69
C SER A 150 1.03 -19.61 -19.06
N PHE A 151 2.19 -20.24 -19.22
CA PHE A 151 3.46 -19.64 -18.81
C PHE A 151 4.02 -18.72 -19.92
N PRO A 152 4.87 -17.71 -19.60
CA PRO A 152 5.39 -17.42 -18.25
C PRO A 152 4.32 -16.84 -17.32
N GLY A 153 4.46 -17.16 -16.03
CA GLY A 153 3.69 -16.57 -14.95
C GLY A 153 4.51 -15.57 -14.15
N PHE A 154 3.85 -14.83 -13.27
CA PHE A 154 4.46 -13.88 -12.35
C PHE A 154 3.98 -14.18 -10.93
N LEU A 155 4.92 -14.57 -10.07
CA LEU A 155 4.68 -15.00 -8.70
C LEU A 155 4.97 -13.85 -7.72
N LYS A 156 3.99 -13.48 -6.91
CA LYS A 156 4.07 -12.40 -5.93
C LYS A 156 3.30 -12.73 -4.65
N PRO A 157 3.71 -12.24 -3.46
CA PRO A 157 2.88 -12.36 -2.27
C PRO A 157 1.53 -11.66 -2.45
N SER A 158 0.45 -12.27 -1.97
CA SER A 158 -0.91 -11.73 -2.16
C SER A 158 -1.16 -10.47 -1.33
N GLY A 159 -0.60 -10.39 -0.10
CA GLY A 159 -0.88 -9.32 0.86
C GLY A 159 0.20 -8.24 1.00
N GLU A 160 1.37 -8.38 0.37
CA GLU A 160 2.49 -7.44 0.55
C GLU A 160 2.49 -6.29 -0.48
N GLY A 161 3.07 -5.14 -0.13
CA GLY A 161 3.26 -4.00 -1.03
C GLY A 161 4.55 -4.05 -1.86
N SER A 162 4.60 -3.19 -2.88
CA SER A 162 5.82 -2.50 -3.33
C SER A 162 7.06 -3.29 -3.72
N SER A 163 6.84 -4.41 -4.40
CA SER A 163 7.93 -5.16 -5.04
C SER A 163 8.98 -5.73 -4.09
N LEU A 164 8.66 -5.84 -2.79
CA LEU A 164 9.48 -6.58 -1.84
C LEU A 164 9.67 -8.02 -2.33
N GLY A 165 10.85 -8.32 -2.87
CA GLY A 165 11.18 -9.61 -3.48
C GLY A 165 10.48 -9.88 -4.82
N ILE A 166 10.28 -8.83 -5.64
CA ILE A 166 9.81 -8.93 -7.02
C ILE A 166 10.92 -8.51 -8.01
N GLY A 167 11.58 -9.50 -8.58
CA GLY A 167 12.58 -9.37 -9.66
C GLY A 167 12.42 -10.45 -10.74
N GLU A 168 13.51 -10.78 -11.46
CA GLU A 168 13.50 -11.87 -12.46
C GLU A 168 13.10 -13.23 -11.85
N GLU A 169 13.36 -13.42 -10.56
CA GLU A 169 12.96 -14.61 -9.81
C GLU A 169 11.43 -14.74 -9.67
N SER A 170 10.67 -13.65 -9.79
CA SER A 170 9.20 -13.70 -9.81
C SER A 170 8.64 -14.24 -11.13
N ILE A 171 9.42 -14.24 -12.22
CA ILE A 171 8.95 -14.79 -13.50
C ILE A 171 9.06 -16.31 -13.46
N ILE A 172 7.94 -17.01 -13.60
CA ILE A 172 7.87 -18.47 -13.57
C ILE A 172 7.75 -18.99 -15.00
N HIS A 173 8.66 -19.83 -15.46
CA HIS A 173 8.64 -20.30 -16.85
C HIS A 173 7.83 -21.59 -17.07
N ASP A 174 7.69 -22.42 -16.03
CA ASP A 174 6.89 -23.64 -16.06
C ASP A 174 6.54 -24.13 -14.64
N GLU A 175 5.80 -25.23 -14.52
CA GLU A 175 5.43 -25.80 -13.22
C GLU A 175 6.63 -26.31 -12.40
N LYS A 176 7.71 -26.76 -13.05
CA LYS A 176 8.91 -27.23 -12.34
C LYS A 176 9.65 -26.05 -11.74
N ASP A 177 9.77 -24.95 -12.47
CA ASP A 177 10.31 -23.67 -11.99
C ASP A 177 9.47 -23.13 -10.83
N LEU A 178 8.13 -23.20 -10.93
CA LEU A 178 7.21 -22.80 -9.85
C LEU A 178 7.51 -23.55 -8.55
N ARG A 179 7.59 -24.89 -8.61
CA ARG A 179 7.87 -25.73 -7.43
C ARG A 179 9.24 -25.42 -6.84
N PHE A 180 10.25 -25.27 -7.70
CA PHE A 180 11.60 -24.93 -7.25
C PHE A 180 11.63 -23.58 -6.54
N LYS A 181 11.02 -22.54 -7.13
CA LYS A 181 11.01 -21.19 -6.56
C LYS A 181 10.15 -21.06 -5.31
N LEU A 182 9.03 -21.80 -5.22
CA LEU A 182 8.22 -21.83 -4.00
C LEU A 182 8.98 -22.44 -2.81
N SER A 183 9.87 -23.41 -3.05
CA SER A 183 10.62 -24.09 -1.98
C SER A 183 11.59 -23.22 -1.19
N SER A 184 11.94 -22.05 -1.75
CA SER A 184 12.79 -21.06 -1.08
C SER A 184 12.00 -19.87 -0.54
N LYS A 185 10.66 -19.83 -0.72
CA LYS A 185 9.85 -18.70 -0.25
C LYS A 185 9.53 -18.82 1.25
N PRO A 186 9.65 -17.71 2.02
CA PRO A 186 9.28 -17.70 3.43
C PRO A 186 7.82 -18.07 3.67
N ALA A 187 7.58 -18.85 4.72
CA ALA A 187 6.24 -19.27 5.10
C ALA A 187 5.35 -18.08 5.49
N GLU A 188 5.91 -17.00 6.06
CA GLU A 188 5.15 -15.81 6.45
C GLU A 188 4.52 -15.02 5.29
N PHE A 189 5.05 -15.16 4.07
CA PHE A 189 4.54 -14.44 2.89
C PHE A 189 3.46 -15.21 2.14
N PHE A 190 3.12 -16.43 2.59
CA PHE A 190 1.97 -17.11 2.05
C PHE A 190 0.66 -16.41 2.47
N PRO A 191 -0.33 -16.34 1.58
CA PRO A 191 -0.37 -17.00 0.27
C PRO A 191 0.31 -16.19 -0.85
N TYR A 192 0.82 -16.91 -1.86
CA TYR A 192 1.36 -16.33 -3.10
C TYR A 192 0.30 -16.34 -4.20
N LEU A 193 0.28 -15.30 -5.03
CA LEU A 193 -0.54 -15.19 -6.23
C LEU A 193 0.35 -15.41 -7.46
N LEU A 194 -0.03 -16.36 -8.31
CA LEU A 194 0.56 -16.57 -9.63
C LEU A 194 -0.40 -16.06 -10.70
N GLU A 195 0.04 -15.12 -11.52
CA GLU A 195 -0.73 -14.58 -12.65
C GLU A 195 0.02 -14.79 -13.96
N GLU A 196 -0.68 -14.89 -15.09
CA GLU A 196 0.01 -14.90 -16.39
C GLU A 196 0.79 -13.59 -16.57
N TYR A 197 2.01 -13.71 -17.07
CA TYR A 197 2.89 -12.56 -17.24
C TYR A 197 2.35 -11.66 -18.36
N LEU A 198 2.02 -10.41 -18.01
CA LEU A 198 1.63 -9.40 -19.00
C LEU A 198 2.88 -8.76 -19.60
N THR A 199 2.93 -8.77 -20.93
CA THR A 199 3.88 -7.94 -21.67
C THR A 199 3.19 -6.63 -22.06
N GLY A 200 3.97 -5.56 -22.22
CA GLY A 200 3.47 -4.31 -22.75
C GLY A 200 3.85 -3.09 -21.91
N ILE A 201 3.00 -2.07 -21.99
CA ILE A 201 3.21 -0.76 -21.39
C ILE A 201 2.28 -0.61 -20.18
N GLU A 202 2.84 -0.23 -19.05
CA GLU A 202 2.09 0.11 -17.84
C GLU A 202 1.71 1.59 -17.83
N TYR A 203 0.46 1.85 -17.45
CA TYR A 203 -0.10 3.20 -17.29
C TYR A 203 -0.63 3.37 -15.87
N THR A 204 -0.50 4.58 -15.35
CA THR A 204 -0.98 4.96 -14.02
C THR A 204 -1.94 6.14 -14.16
N ILE A 205 -3.07 6.07 -13.47
CA ILE A 205 -4.01 7.19 -13.33
C ILE A 205 -4.17 7.51 -11.84
N SER A 206 -4.30 8.79 -11.52
CA SER A 206 -4.64 9.25 -10.18
C SER A 206 -6.12 9.57 -10.12
N VAL A 207 -6.80 9.11 -9.07
CA VAL A 207 -8.22 9.36 -8.82
C VAL A 207 -8.36 10.05 -7.47
N ILE A 208 -9.16 11.11 -7.40
CA ILE A 208 -9.46 11.82 -6.16
C ILE A 208 -10.96 12.19 -6.12
N GLY A 209 -11.60 12.00 -4.97
CA GLY A 209 -13.00 12.36 -4.76
C GLY A 209 -13.77 11.35 -3.92
N SER A 210 -15.08 11.52 -3.87
CA SER A 210 -16.02 10.62 -3.20
C SER A 210 -17.35 10.58 -3.95
N ASP A 211 -18.26 9.72 -3.51
CA ASP A 211 -19.65 9.67 -3.98
C ASP A 211 -20.41 10.98 -3.72
N VAL A 212 -20.02 11.74 -2.69
CA VAL A 212 -20.63 13.04 -2.33
C VAL A 212 -20.19 14.17 -3.26
N VAL A 213 -18.89 14.30 -3.54
CA VAL A 213 -18.34 15.45 -4.32
C VAL A 213 -17.99 15.09 -5.77
N GLY A 214 -18.16 13.82 -6.14
CA GLY A 214 -17.77 13.27 -7.43
C GLY A 214 -16.27 12.94 -7.50
N TYR A 215 -15.91 12.10 -8.47
CA TYR A 215 -14.53 11.69 -8.73
C TYR A 215 -13.91 12.52 -9.85
N ARG A 216 -12.63 12.88 -9.67
CA ARG A 216 -11.75 13.49 -10.67
C ARG A 216 -10.62 12.53 -10.99
N VAL A 217 -10.25 12.44 -12.26
CA VAL A 217 -9.24 11.52 -12.76
C VAL A 217 -8.18 12.31 -13.52
N SER A 218 -6.90 11.99 -13.31
CA SER A 218 -5.81 12.57 -14.08
C SER A 218 -5.75 12.03 -15.51
N SER A 219 -4.96 12.66 -16.37
CA SER A 219 -4.49 11.98 -17.58
C SER A 219 -3.71 10.72 -17.21
N ALA A 220 -3.71 9.72 -18.09
CA ALA A 220 -2.86 8.54 -17.94
C ALA A 220 -1.38 8.94 -18.01
N GLY A 221 -0.68 8.75 -16.89
CA GLY A 221 0.75 8.90 -16.78
C GLY A 221 1.47 7.61 -17.10
N ARG A 222 2.72 7.74 -17.53
CA ARG A 222 3.64 6.61 -17.68
C ARG A 222 4.93 6.94 -16.94
N LEU A 223 5.33 6.05 -16.03
CA LEU A 223 6.65 6.08 -15.43
C LEU A 223 7.64 5.42 -16.40
N VAL A 224 8.63 6.19 -16.85
CA VAL A 224 9.70 5.69 -17.71
C VAL A 224 11.00 5.79 -16.96
N LEU A 225 11.62 4.65 -16.67
CA LEU A 225 12.99 4.60 -16.16
C LEU A 225 13.92 5.18 -17.23
N ARG A 226 14.56 6.29 -16.91
CA ARG A 226 15.60 6.88 -17.77
C ARG A 226 16.94 6.29 -17.37
N GLU A 227 17.57 5.55 -18.28
CA GLU A 227 18.89 4.92 -18.05
C GLU A 227 19.96 5.93 -17.62
N GLU A 228 19.88 7.16 -18.14
CA GLU A 228 20.76 8.31 -17.87
C GLU A 228 20.60 8.93 -16.47
N LEU A 229 19.53 8.60 -15.74
CA LEU A 229 19.28 9.06 -14.37
C LEU A 229 19.44 7.93 -13.33
N LYS A 230 20.10 6.82 -13.70
CA LYS A 230 20.54 5.77 -12.76
C LYS A 230 21.58 6.35 -11.81
N VAL A 231 21.14 7.10 -10.79
CA VAL A 231 21.94 7.37 -9.60
C VAL A 231 21.91 6.10 -8.77
N GLU A 232 22.70 5.10 -9.15
CA GLU A 232 22.97 3.93 -8.32
C GLU A 232 23.79 4.37 -7.10
N LYS A 233 23.08 4.83 -6.08
CA LYS A 233 23.56 4.83 -4.69
C LYS A 233 22.50 4.44 -3.66
N VAL A 234 21.35 3.96 -4.12
CA VAL A 234 20.41 3.23 -3.27
C VAL A 234 19.86 2.05 -4.07
N TYR A 235 19.90 0.87 -3.44
CA TYR A 235 19.33 -0.40 -3.90
C TYR A 235 20.06 -1.06 -5.07
N GLY A 236 21.02 -1.92 -4.71
CA GLY A 236 21.59 -2.90 -5.62
C GLY A 236 20.53 -3.92 -6.00
N GLU A 237 19.83 -3.71 -7.11
CA GLU A 237 19.15 -4.74 -7.88
C GLU A 237 18.87 -4.21 -9.30
N LYS A 238 19.36 -4.95 -10.30
CA LYS A 238 19.16 -4.61 -11.72
C LYS A 238 17.69 -4.80 -12.09
N ARG A 239 16.93 -3.71 -12.18
CA ARG A 239 15.67 -3.70 -12.93
C ARG A 239 16.00 -3.56 -14.43
N ASN A 240 15.76 -4.65 -15.17
CA ASN A 240 15.68 -4.87 -16.62
C ASN A 240 16.23 -3.80 -17.59
N LEU A 241 17.06 -4.26 -18.53
CA LEU A 241 16.91 -4.03 -19.98
C LEU A 241 18.05 -4.77 -20.73
N LYS A 242 17.72 -5.85 -21.44
CA LYS A 242 18.32 -6.13 -22.75
C LYS A 242 17.22 -6.66 -23.68
N VAL A 243 17.22 -6.07 -24.86
CA VAL A 243 16.38 -6.28 -26.06
C VAL A 243 16.17 -7.75 -26.37
#